data_AF-A0A1F8KL40-F1
#
_entry.id   AF-A0A1F8KL40-F1
#
_cell.length_a   1.000
_cell.length_b   1.000
_cell.length_c   1.000
_cell.angle_alpha   90.00
_cell.angle_beta   90.00
_cell.angle_gamma   90.00
#
_symmetry.space_group_name_H-M   'P 1'
#
loop_
_entity.id
_entity.type
_entity.pdbx_description
1 polymer ?
#
loop_
_entity_poly.entity_id
_entity_poly.type
_entity_poly.pdbx_seq_one_letter_code
_entity_poly.pdbx_strand_id
1 'polypeptide(L)'
;MTFKPNFLSQKDPRWQDIKLGFATQQTIGSQGCVLTCLAMMTTGYGYKETPDTLNKKLMNLGSGNGYIGSLMVWAGITRLYSKIGIKEIYVCSDVKPVPLKRIDSLLGNGQTVLVECDRSLATGEQIHWVLLTQKQGDDYVMLDPWQYPVDKTDVLFTQRYGFGRPIQEVITAVAFYECWENGTDSPILPELPGLYVRILASTTSGLRLRVQPNITATIVTAEIAGAPLLVLDDISDAMSKIGVKDQWLKVRDPQGFEGYVAAWYLEILPKFELEPQPEPEPEPEPEPVSNLTIYVSSKIGDRGLLLRAQPNSEGAAVATLKASEQLDVLEDAEVARSKIGVRSQWINVRTLRGEVGYCSSYYVVLKATLPPPTPVPTPTPIPVPIPTPISQPETTQLKLVVSQSVGSLGLRLRAAPVSGAVLFVLRAGSKLTVLEPAEIARPKIGVVNQWLNVKDDLGHSGYSAAWFVEPITTPETGQPTGGDSSKLTIYVSTTVGSVGLRLRSAPNTSSSILRTLSAQTPLVVLEPVATASPKIGVFNQWLNVSAPDGKAGYVAAWYVVA
;
A
#
# COMPACT_ATOMS: atom_id res chain seq x y z
N MET A 1 8.78 -22.71 -0.88
CA MET A 1 8.72 -22.20 -2.27
C MET A 1 10.02 -22.59 -2.95
N THR A 2 9.99 -22.93 -4.24
CA THR A 2 11.21 -23.40 -4.92
C THR A 2 11.86 -22.25 -5.66
N PHE A 3 12.98 -21.75 -5.13
CA PHE A 3 13.85 -20.82 -5.83
C PHE A 3 14.30 -21.40 -7.18
N LYS A 4 14.32 -20.57 -8.22
CA LYS A 4 14.83 -20.92 -9.55
C LYS A 4 16.18 -20.24 -9.81
N PRO A 5 17.29 -20.99 -9.88
CA PRO A 5 18.60 -20.42 -10.15
C PRO A 5 18.64 -19.62 -11.46
N ASN A 6 19.33 -18.48 -11.40
CA ASN A 6 19.64 -17.64 -12.54
C ASN A 6 21.03 -17.04 -12.31
N PHE A 7 21.82 -16.93 -13.37
CA PHE A 7 23.23 -16.58 -13.27
C PHE A 7 23.45 -15.16 -13.77
N LEU A 8 23.87 -14.28 -12.87
CA LEU A 8 24.16 -12.88 -13.15
C LEU A 8 25.55 -12.54 -12.63
N SER A 9 26.25 -11.65 -13.33
CA SER A 9 27.57 -11.18 -12.95
C SER A 9 27.56 -9.67 -12.73
N GLN A 10 28.18 -9.18 -11.67
CA GLN A 10 28.42 -7.75 -11.50
C GLN A 10 29.37 -7.20 -12.57
N LYS A 11 30.21 -8.07 -13.15
CA LYS A 11 31.20 -7.76 -14.21
C LYS A 11 30.61 -7.83 -15.63
N ASP A 12 29.29 -7.96 -15.77
CA ASP A 12 28.66 -7.97 -17.08
C ASP A 12 28.77 -6.58 -17.75
N PRO A 13 29.24 -6.49 -19.01
CA PRO A 13 29.38 -5.23 -19.74
C PRO A 13 28.10 -4.39 -19.83
N ARG A 14 26.93 -5.00 -19.70
CA ARG A 14 25.64 -4.29 -19.72
C ARG A 14 25.46 -3.32 -18.55
N TRP A 15 26.13 -3.54 -17.42
CA TRP A 15 25.92 -2.72 -16.21
C TRP A 15 27.16 -2.51 -15.34
N GLN A 16 28.30 -3.15 -15.62
CA GLN A 16 29.51 -3.05 -14.79
C GLN A 16 29.99 -1.60 -14.56
N ASP A 17 29.73 -0.70 -15.52
CA ASP A 17 30.18 0.70 -15.47
C ASP A 17 29.13 1.65 -14.86
N ILE A 18 27.94 1.14 -14.51
CA ILE A 18 26.87 1.93 -13.88
C ILE A 18 27.23 2.19 -12.41
N LYS A 19 27.01 3.41 -11.93
CA LYS A 19 27.25 3.80 -10.54
C LYS A 19 26.38 3.00 -9.58
N LEU A 20 26.98 2.54 -8.48
CA LEU A 20 26.29 1.79 -7.43
C LEU A 20 25.64 2.76 -6.45
N GLY A 21 24.31 2.71 -6.31
CA GLY A 21 23.57 3.62 -5.44
C GLY A 21 23.89 5.09 -5.73
N PHE A 22 24.16 5.86 -4.67
CA PHE A 22 24.52 7.28 -4.75
C PHE A 22 26.03 7.53 -4.73
N ALA A 23 26.84 6.51 -5.06
CA ALA A 23 28.29 6.61 -4.99
C ALA A 23 28.88 7.52 -6.07
N THR A 24 29.94 8.24 -5.71
CA THR A 24 30.68 9.09 -6.66
C THR A 24 31.64 8.27 -7.52
N GLN A 25 32.24 7.21 -6.96
CA GLN A 25 33.28 6.42 -7.66
C GLN A 25 32.83 4.99 -7.97
N GLN A 26 32.27 4.29 -6.99
CA GLN A 26 31.93 2.88 -7.07
C GLN A 26 30.88 2.60 -8.15
N THR A 27 31.15 1.59 -8.96
CA THR A 27 30.22 1.02 -9.94
C THR A 27 29.73 -0.35 -9.50
N ILE A 28 28.67 -0.85 -10.13
CA ILE A 28 28.17 -2.23 -9.97
C ILE A 28 29.32 -3.23 -10.22
N GLY A 29 30.13 -3.02 -11.26
CA GLY A 29 31.29 -3.88 -11.56
C GLY A 29 32.34 -3.88 -10.45
N SER A 30 32.58 -2.73 -9.81
CA SER A 30 33.60 -2.61 -8.78
C SER A 30 33.18 -3.19 -7.42
N GLN A 31 31.94 -2.93 -6.96
CA GLN A 31 31.48 -3.25 -5.60
C GLN A 31 30.02 -3.73 -5.53
N GLY A 32 29.44 -4.20 -6.63
CA GLY A 32 28.03 -4.61 -6.72
C GLY A 32 27.73 -6.06 -6.37
N CYS A 33 28.58 -6.75 -5.61
CA CYS A 33 28.40 -8.18 -5.30
C CYS A 33 27.06 -8.43 -4.58
N VAL A 34 26.76 -7.66 -3.53
CA VAL A 34 25.51 -7.83 -2.77
C VAL A 34 24.28 -7.51 -3.62
N LEU A 35 24.32 -6.40 -4.38
CA LEU A 35 23.26 -6.02 -5.32
C LEU A 35 22.99 -7.13 -6.34
N THR A 36 24.04 -7.74 -6.89
CA THR A 36 23.92 -8.80 -7.88
C THR A 36 23.37 -10.08 -7.26
N CYS A 37 23.80 -10.44 -6.05
CA CYS A 37 23.19 -11.54 -5.28
C CYS A 37 21.69 -11.32 -5.05
N LEU A 38 21.28 -10.10 -4.70
CA LEU A 38 19.87 -9.79 -4.50
C LEU A 38 19.08 -9.77 -5.81
N ALA A 39 19.68 -9.36 -6.92
CA ALA A 39 19.07 -9.46 -8.25
C ALA A 39 18.85 -10.94 -8.63
N MET A 40 19.82 -11.81 -8.35
CA MET A 40 19.66 -13.26 -8.54
C MET A 40 18.58 -13.83 -7.62
N MET A 41 18.57 -13.44 -6.35
CA MET A 41 17.58 -13.88 -5.36
C MET A 41 16.15 -13.50 -5.77
N THR A 42 15.91 -12.20 -6.01
CA THR A 42 14.60 -11.68 -6.39
C THR A 42 14.12 -12.30 -7.71
N THR A 43 15.00 -12.43 -8.70
CA THR A 43 14.66 -13.08 -9.97
C THR A 43 14.30 -14.55 -9.81
N GLY A 44 15.03 -15.27 -8.98
CA GLY A 44 14.73 -16.69 -8.73
C GLY A 44 13.44 -16.92 -7.94
N TYR A 45 12.92 -15.88 -7.26
CA TYR A 45 11.58 -15.87 -6.66
C TYR A 45 10.47 -15.35 -7.59
N GLY A 46 10.78 -15.11 -8.87
CA GLY A 46 9.80 -14.79 -9.91
C GLY A 46 9.74 -13.32 -10.34
N TYR A 47 10.46 -12.42 -9.66
CA TYR A 47 10.57 -11.03 -10.09
C TYR A 47 11.47 -10.92 -11.34
N LYS A 48 11.45 -9.77 -12.01
CA LYS A 48 12.24 -9.54 -13.23
C LYS A 48 13.31 -8.49 -12.95
N GLU A 49 14.40 -8.90 -12.32
CA GLU A 49 15.49 -7.99 -11.97
C GLU A 49 16.80 -8.33 -12.67
N THR A 50 17.52 -7.28 -13.04
CA THR A 50 18.95 -7.30 -13.31
C THR A 50 19.64 -6.44 -12.24
N PRO A 51 20.99 -6.48 -12.13
CA PRO A 51 21.70 -5.58 -11.23
C PRO A 51 21.36 -4.11 -11.50
N ASP A 52 21.23 -3.71 -12.78
CA ASP A 52 20.84 -2.35 -13.15
C ASP A 52 19.40 -2.00 -12.73
N THR A 53 18.40 -2.85 -13.06
CA THR A 53 17.01 -2.53 -12.71
C THR A 53 16.80 -2.47 -11.20
N LEU A 54 17.43 -3.37 -10.45
CA LEU A 54 17.34 -3.39 -9.00
C LEU A 54 18.06 -2.19 -8.38
N ASN A 55 19.23 -1.81 -8.89
CA ASN A 55 19.97 -0.61 -8.44
C ASN A 55 19.10 0.64 -8.57
N LYS A 56 18.47 0.84 -9.74
CA LYS A 56 17.57 1.97 -10.00
C LYS A 56 16.37 1.97 -9.05
N LYS A 57 15.74 0.80 -8.84
CA LYS A 57 14.60 0.68 -7.91
C LYS A 57 14.97 1.01 -6.48
N LEU A 58 16.13 0.54 -6.01
CA LEU A 58 16.64 0.85 -4.67
C LEU A 58 17.00 2.34 -4.53
N MET A 59 17.59 2.96 -5.55
CA MET A 59 17.84 4.41 -5.56
C MET A 59 16.53 5.22 -5.52
N ASN A 60 15.50 4.77 -6.23
CA ASN A 60 14.19 5.43 -6.26
C ASN A 60 13.45 5.39 -4.91
N LEU A 61 13.88 4.56 -3.95
CA LEU A 61 13.40 4.62 -2.56
C LEU A 61 13.87 5.90 -1.83
N GLY A 62 14.89 6.58 -2.36
CA GLY A 62 15.56 7.73 -1.75
C GLY A 62 16.76 7.36 -0.87
N SER A 63 17.55 8.38 -0.53
CA SER A 63 18.72 8.25 0.36
C SER A 63 18.31 7.75 1.75
N GLY A 64 19.10 6.83 2.32
CA GLY A 64 18.79 6.16 3.58
C GLY A 64 17.76 5.03 3.45
N ASN A 65 17.17 4.82 2.26
CA ASN A 65 16.10 3.84 2.09
C ASN A 65 16.44 2.62 1.24
N GLY A 66 17.19 2.80 0.17
CA GLY A 66 17.83 1.70 -0.58
C GLY A 66 19.35 1.75 -0.52
N TYR A 67 19.91 2.96 -0.40
CA TYR A 67 21.35 3.19 -0.30
C TYR A 67 21.71 4.35 0.64
N ILE A 68 22.89 4.27 1.26
CA ILE A 68 23.64 5.37 1.87
C ILE A 68 24.99 5.42 1.14
N GLY A 69 25.15 6.35 0.18
CA GLY A 69 26.29 6.29 -0.76
C GLY A 69 26.24 5.02 -1.62
N SER A 70 27.32 4.22 -1.62
CA SER A 70 27.34 2.86 -2.21
C SER A 70 26.82 1.77 -1.28
N LEU A 71 26.65 2.06 0.02
CA LEU A 71 26.27 1.05 1.01
C LEU A 71 24.78 0.76 0.85
N MET A 72 24.47 -0.52 0.65
CA MET A 72 23.09 -0.96 0.48
C MET A 72 22.38 -1.05 1.83
N VAL A 73 21.13 -0.58 1.86
CA VAL A 73 20.23 -0.75 3.00
C VAL A 73 19.50 -2.07 2.84
N TRP A 74 19.73 -3.04 3.74
CA TRP A 74 19.23 -4.40 3.60
C TRP A 74 17.71 -4.52 3.43
N ALA A 75 16.92 -3.72 4.14
CA ALA A 75 15.46 -3.73 3.92
C ALA A 75 14.99 -3.01 2.67
N GLY A 76 15.88 -2.41 1.87
CA GLY A 76 15.51 -1.90 0.55
C GLY A 76 14.79 -2.97 -0.28
N ILE A 77 15.21 -4.24 -0.15
CA ILE A 77 14.53 -5.38 -0.78
C ILE A 77 13.13 -5.61 -0.21
N THR A 78 12.98 -5.62 1.11
CA THR A 78 11.68 -5.77 1.78
C THR A 78 10.70 -4.66 1.40
N ARG A 79 11.24 -3.46 1.17
CA ARG A 79 10.48 -2.27 0.73
C ARG A 79 10.16 -2.26 -0.76
N LEU A 80 10.83 -3.07 -1.57
CA LEU A 80 10.46 -3.25 -2.96
C LEU A 80 9.53 -4.44 -3.10
N TYR A 81 9.77 -5.51 -2.36
CA TYR A 81 9.08 -6.78 -2.55
C TYR A 81 8.49 -7.24 -1.23
N SER A 82 7.21 -6.91 -1.01
CA SER A 82 6.48 -7.23 0.22
C SER A 82 6.41 -8.72 0.57
N LYS A 83 6.74 -9.61 -0.38
CA LYS A 83 6.81 -11.07 -0.19
C LYS A 83 8.20 -11.56 0.24
N ILE A 84 9.21 -10.70 0.25
CA ILE A 84 10.60 -11.01 0.63
C ILE A 84 10.96 -10.15 1.83
N GLY A 85 11.26 -10.75 2.98
CA GLY A 85 11.67 -10.01 4.18
C GLY A 85 13.06 -10.37 4.64
N ILE A 86 13.89 -9.35 4.90
CA ILE A 86 15.07 -9.52 5.75
C ILE A 86 14.61 -9.93 7.16
N LYS A 87 15.24 -10.95 7.72
CA LYS A 87 14.97 -11.47 9.06
C LYS A 87 16.07 -11.14 10.04
N GLU A 88 17.31 -11.26 9.58
CA GLU A 88 18.49 -11.17 10.43
C GLU A 88 19.73 -10.94 9.57
N ILE A 89 20.68 -10.18 10.11
CA ILE A 89 22.04 -10.10 9.60
C ILE A 89 22.95 -10.55 10.73
N TYR A 90 23.75 -11.56 10.46
CA TYR A 90 24.64 -12.16 11.43
C TYR A 90 26.08 -11.86 11.03
N VAL A 91 26.74 -10.97 11.76
CA VAL A 91 28.15 -10.61 11.53
C VAL A 91 29.03 -11.61 12.28
N CYS A 92 29.56 -12.59 11.56
CA CYS A 92 30.29 -13.73 12.13
C CYS A 92 31.71 -13.39 12.60
N SER A 93 32.25 -12.23 12.23
CA SER A 93 33.51 -11.72 12.79
C SER A 93 33.37 -11.41 14.28
N ASP A 94 32.17 -11.00 14.70
CA ASP A 94 31.91 -10.46 16.04
C ASP A 94 31.22 -11.49 16.95
N VAL A 95 30.51 -12.45 16.35
CA VAL A 95 29.73 -13.46 17.06
C VAL A 95 30.00 -14.86 16.48
N LYS A 96 30.49 -15.77 17.32
CA LYS A 96 30.69 -17.19 16.99
C LYS A 96 29.75 -18.08 17.84
N PRO A 97 29.30 -19.23 17.32
CA PRO A 97 29.64 -19.83 16.03
C PRO A 97 28.86 -19.23 14.85
N VAL A 98 29.34 -19.50 13.62
CA VAL A 98 28.58 -19.24 12.38
C VAL A 98 27.26 -20.02 12.43
N PRO A 99 26.11 -19.43 12.05
CA PRO A 99 24.79 -20.03 12.20
C PRO A 99 24.48 -21.09 11.13
N LEU A 100 25.36 -22.09 10.95
CA LEU A 100 25.23 -23.11 9.89
C LEU A 100 23.90 -23.87 9.94
N LYS A 101 23.39 -24.19 11.12
CA LYS A 101 22.07 -24.85 11.27
C LYS A 101 20.93 -24.01 10.69
N ARG A 102 21.02 -22.68 10.81
CA ARG A 102 20.03 -21.76 10.25
C ARG A 102 20.17 -21.70 8.73
N ILE A 103 21.40 -21.63 8.21
CA ILE A 103 21.67 -21.71 6.76
C ILE A 103 21.06 -23.00 6.19
N ASP A 104 21.43 -24.16 6.76
CA ASP A 104 20.93 -25.48 6.36
C ASP A 104 19.40 -25.54 6.36
N SER A 105 18.77 -24.98 7.39
CA SER A 105 17.31 -24.99 7.52
C SER A 105 16.63 -24.14 6.44
N LEU A 106 17.17 -22.96 6.09
CA LEU A 106 16.59 -22.15 5.01
C LEU A 106 16.76 -22.84 3.65
N LEU A 107 17.97 -23.32 3.35
CA LEU A 107 18.26 -24.01 2.09
C LEU A 107 17.39 -25.28 1.95
N GLY A 108 17.20 -26.04 3.03
CA GLY A 108 16.31 -27.20 3.07
C GLY A 108 14.83 -26.88 2.83
N ASN A 109 14.41 -25.63 3.07
CA ASN A 109 13.07 -25.13 2.79
C ASN A 109 12.92 -24.51 1.38
N GLY A 110 13.94 -24.65 0.53
CA GLY A 110 13.98 -24.12 -0.84
C GLY A 110 14.22 -22.61 -0.90
N GLN A 111 14.68 -22.00 0.21
CA GLN A 111 15.09 -20.60 0.27
C GLN A 111 16.57 -20.47 -0.08
N THR A 112 17.02 -19.24 -0.28
CA THR A 112 18.43 -18.88 -0.50
C THR A 112 19.00 -18.12 0.69
N VAL A 113 20.31 -18.12 0.83
CA VAL A 113 21.00 -17.38 1.91
C VAL A 113 22.13 -16.55 1.32
N LEU A 114 22.20 -15.26 1.67
CA LEU A 114 23.33 -14.41 1.29
C LEU A 114 24.45 -14.59 2.30
N VAL A 115 25.65 -14.85 1.81
CA VAL A 115 26.84 -15.07 2.65
C VAL A 115 27.95 -14.16 2.21
N GLU A 116 28.53 -13.47 3.17
CA GLU A 116 29.80 -12.78 3.01
C GLU A 116 30.95 -13.75 3.28
N CYS A 117 31.95 -13.70 2.42
CA CYS A 117 33.16 -14.47 2.56
C CYS A 117 34.40 -13.62 2.27
N ASP A 118 35.48 -14.02 2.92
CA ASP A 118 36.81 -13.58 2.54
C ASP A 118 37.24 -14.28 1.24
N ARG A 119 37.30 -13.51 0.14
CA ARG A 119 37.50 -14.04 -1.21
C ARG A 119 38.96 -14.40 -1.54
N SER A 120 39.92 -14.12 -0.66
CA SER A 120 41.33 -14.48 -0.89
C SER A 120 42.17 -14.39 0.38
N LEU A 121 43.26 -15.17 0.48
CA LEU A 121 44.23 -15.08 1.59
C LEU A 121 45.09 -13.80 1.60
N ALA A 122 44.81 -12.83 0.74
CA ALA A 122 45.56 -11.58 0.70
C ALA A 122 45.29 -10.73 1.94
N THR A 123 46.27 -9.92 2.35
CA THR A 123 46.10 -8.97 3.46
C THR A 123 45.14 -7.84 3.09
N GLY A 124 44.30 -7.43 4.04
CA GLY A 124 43.26 -6.41 3.86
C GLY A 124 41.85 -6.99 3.70
N GLU A 125 40.83 -6.13 3.71
CA GLU A 125 39.43 -6.55 3.55
C GLU A 125 39.16 -6.99 2.10
N GLN A 126 38.92 -8.30 1.91
CA GLN A 126 38.63 -8.90 0.61
C GLN A 126 37.19 -9.40 0.56
N ILE A 127 36.29 -8.54 1.02
CA ILE A 127 34.87 -8.82 1.19
C ILE A 127 34.23 -9.18 -0.15
N HIS A 128 33.54 -10.32 -0.18
CA HIS A 128 32.72 -10.75 -1.31
C HIS A 128 31.44 -11.40 -0.82
N TRP A 129 30.35 -11.16 -1.54
CA TRP A 129 29.05 -11.72 -1.22
C TRP A 129 28.64 -12.72 -2.28
N VAL A 130 28.14 -13.88 -1.86
CA VAL A 130 27.60 -14.93 -2.72
C VAL A 130 26.19 -15.32 -2.28
N LEU A 131 25.43 -15.94 -3.17
CA LEU A 131 24.09 -16.44 -2.88
C LEU A 131 24.12 -17.97 -2.80
N LEU A 132 23.96 -18.52 -1.59
CA LEU A 132 23.82 -19.96 -1.39
C LEU A 132 22.41 -20.40 -1.77
N THR A 133 22.31 -21.51 -2.50
CA THR A 133 21.04 -21.99 -3.07
C THR A 133 20.67 -23.39 -2.61
N GLN A 134 21.65 -24.21 -2.25
CA GLN A 134 21.42 -25.58 -1.82
C GLN A 134 22.57 -26.09 -0.94
N LYS A 135 22.27 -26.98 0.00
CA LYS A 135 23.29 -27.76 0.71
C LYS A 135 23.67 -29.01 -0.08
N GLN A 136 24.97 -29.27 -0.23
CA GLN A 136 25.50 -30.45 -0.89
C GLN A 136 26.62 -31.07 -0.04
N GLY A 137 26.29 -32.16 0.66
CA GLY A 137 27.21 -32.76 1.64
C GLY A 137 27.52 -31.78 2.77
N ASP A 138 28.81 -31.50 2.98
CA ASP A 138 29.31 -30.56 3.97
C ASP A 138 29.60 -29.15 3.39
N ASP A 139 29.18 -28.89 2.15
CA ASP A 139 29.34 -27.60 1.45
C ASP A 139 27.99 -27.08 0.91
N TYR A 140 28.03 -25.94 0.24
CA TYR A 140 26.87 -25.28 -0.35
C TYR A 140 27.09 -24.99 -1.83
N VAL A 141 26.06 -25.23 -2.63
CA VAL A 141 25.98 -24.73 -4.01
C VAL A 141 25.72 -23.23 -3.95
N MET A 142 26.51 -22.47 -4.70
CA MET A 142 26.42 -21.01 -4.74
C MET A 142 26.20 -20.45 -6.15
N LEU A 143 25.59 -19.28 -6.19
CA LEU A 143 25.64 -18.36 -7.32
C LEU A 143 26.62 -17.23 -6.96
N ASP A 144 27.67 -17.08 -7.77
CA ASP A 144 28.76 -16.14 -7.54
C ASP A 144 28.62 -14.93 -8.48
N PRO A 145 28.42 -13.71 -7.94
CA PRO A 145 28.25 -12.52 -8.78
C PRO A 145 29.57 -12.02 -9.41
N TRP A 146 30.73 -12.59 -9.08
CA TRP A 146 32.01 -12.08 -9.58
C TRP A 146 32.38 -12.56 -10.99
N GLN A 147 32.03 -13.80 -11.36
CA GLN A 147 32.53 -14.42 -12.58
C GLN A 147 31.90 -13.80 -13.83
N TYR A 148 32.72 -13.46 -14.83
CA TYR A 148 32.25 -13.16 -16.19
C TYR A 148 33.19 -13.80 -17.22
N PRO A 149 32.68 -14.62 -18.16
CA PRO A 149 31.30 -15.09 -18.29
C PRO A 149 30.80 -15.81 -17.03
N VAL A 150 29.48 -15.81 -16.82
CA VAL A 150 28.86 -16.45 -15.66
C VAL A 150 29.10 -17.96 -15.63
N ASP A 151 29.07 -18.54 -14.44
CA ASP A 151 29.12 -19.98 -14.25
C ASP A 151 27.98 -20.68 -15.02
N LYS A 152 28.27 -21.85 -15.58
CA LYS A 152 27.32 -22.66 -16.37
C LYS A 152 26.86 -23.93 -15.65
N THR A 153 27.46 -24.22 -14.51
CA THR A 153 27.23 -25.40 -13.69
C THR A 153 27.25 -24.98 -12.23
N ASP A 154 26.70 -25.83 -11.37
CA ASP A 154 26.79 -25.63 -9.93
C ASP A 154 28.25 -25.57 -9.48
N VAL A 155 28.53 -24.61 -8.60
CA VAL A 155 29.85 -24.42 -8.00
C VAL A 155 29.70 -24.48 -6.49
N LEU A 156 30.58 -25.25 -5.86
CA LEU A 156 30.62 -25.38 -4.41
C LEU A 156 31.37 -24.20 -3.76
N PHE A 157 30.83 -23.71 -2.66
CA PHE A 157 31.30 -22.50 -2.00
C PHE A 157 32.73 -22.64 -1.48
N THR A 158 33.04 -23.69 -0.70
CA THR A 158 34.41 -23.89 -0.18
C THR A 158 35.38 -24.34 -1.27
N GLN A 159 34.90 -24.96 -2.34
CA GLN A 159 35.75 -25.26 -3.50
C GLN A 159 36.35 -23.98 -4.12
N ARG A 160 35.58 -22.88 -4.16
CA ARG A 160 36.07 -21.60 -4.71
C ARG A 160 36.72 -20.70 -3.66
N TYR A 161 36.13 -20.59 -2.46
CA TYR A 161 36.52 -19.59 -1.46
C TYR A 161 37.05 -20.19 -0.15
N GLY A 162 37.14 -21.52 -0.05
CA GLY A 162 37.62 -22.20 1.15
C GLY A 162 39.11 -21.96 1.41
N PHE A 163 39.94 -22.05 0.37
CA PHE A 163 41.40 -21.98 0.47
C PHE A 163 41.97 -22.93 1.54
N GLY A 164 41.37 -24.11 1.70
CA GLY A 164 41.75 -25.10 2.72
C GLY A 164 41.21 -24.83 4.13
N ARG A 165 40.49 -23.71 4.34
CA ARG A 165 39.84 -23.38 5.61
C ARG A 165 38.48 -24.06 5.74
N PRO A 166 38.06 -24.46 6.95
CA PRO A 166 36.71 -24.95 7.19
C PRO A 166 35.68 -23.83 6.97
N ILE A 167 34.47 -24.20 6.56
CA ILE A 167 33.43 -23.26 6.11
C ILE A 167 33.09 -22.17 7.15
N GLN A 168 33.19 -22.49 8.44
CA GLN A 168 32.93 -21.56 9.55
C GLN A 168 33.99 -20.46 9.70
N GLU A 169 35.17 -20.65 9.11
CA GLU A 169 36.25 -19.67 9.06
C GLU A 169 36.19 -18.82 7.79
N VAL A 170 35.54 -19.32 6.74
CA VAL A 170 35.38 -18.62 5.46
C VAL A 170 34.24 -17.60 5.53
N ILE A 171 33.15 -17.94 6.23
CA ILE A 171 31.97 -17.09 6.35
C ILE A 171 32.23 -15.95 7.37
N THR A 172 32.17 -14.71 6.90
CA THR A 172 32.40 -13.50 7.71
C THR A 172 31.09 -12.79 8.09
N ALA A 173 30.03 -12.94 7.31
CA ALA A 173 28.69 -12.48 7.63
C ALA A 173 27.61 -13.28 6.88
N VAL A 174 26.38 -13.22 7.35
CA VAL A 174 25.22 -13.88 6.73
C VAL A 174 24.02 -12.95 6.76
N ALA A 175 23.33 -12.78 5.65
CA ALA A 175 22.05 -12.06 5.59
C ALA A 175 20.92 -13.05 5.26
N PHE A 176 19.97 -13.17 6.18
CA PHE A 176 18.84 -14.07 6.07
C PHE A 176 17.61 -13.33 5.54
N TYR A 177 17.25 -13.63 4.30
CA TYR A 177 15.96 -13.27 3.74
C TYR A 177 15.04 -14.48 3.71
N GLU A 178 13.75 -14.25 3.89
CA GLU A 178 12.72 -15.25 3.65
C GLU A 178 11.71 -14.73 2.62
N CYS A 179 11.39 -15.57 1.64
CA CYS A 179 10.35 -15.34 0.67
C CYS A 179 9.14 -16.22 0.96
N TRP A 180 7.98 -15.62 1.22
CA TRP A 180 6.77 -16.36 1.61
C TRP A 180 5.96 -16.82 0.39
N GLU A 181 6.08 -16.13 -0.74
CA GLU A 181 5.40 -16.44 -1.99
C GLU A 181 6.18 -15.94 -3.21
N ASN A 182 6.05 -16.61 -4.36
CA ASN A 182 6.60 -16.13 -5.63
C ASN A 182 5.82 -14.89 -6.07
N GLY A 183 6.52 -13.92 -6.66
CA GLY A 183 5.94 -12.66 -7.10
C GLY A 183 5.92 -12.51 -8.62
N THR A 184 4.81 -12.00 -9.16
CA THR A 184 4.74 -11.38 -10.49
C THR A 184 4.39 -9.89 -10.40
N ASP A 185 4.18 -9.40 -9.18
CA ASP A 185 3.66 -8.09 -8.89
C ASP A 185 4.77 -7.03 -8.92
N SER A 186 4.39 -5.80 -9.25
CA SER A 186 5.34 -4.69 -9.27
C SER A 186 5.88 -4.38 -7.87
N PRO A 187 7.07 -3.77 -7.76
CA PRO A 187 7.60 -3.39 -6.46
C PRO A 187 6.59 -2.53 -5.70
N ILE A 188 6.20 -2.97 -4.50
CA ILE A 188 5.34 -2.19 -3.62
C ILE A 188 6.26 -1.48 -2.65
N LEU A 189 6.54 -0.21 -2.94
CA LEU A 189 6.97 0.75 -1.91
C LEU A 189 5.93 0.70 -0.78
N PRO A 190 6.27 0.23 0.44
CA PRO A 190 5.37 0.43 1.54
C PRO A 190 5.40 1.94 1.84
N GLU A 191 4.39 2.67 1.37
CA GLU A 191 3.95 3.83 2.13
C GLU A 191 3.45 3.27 3.46
N LEU A 192 4.28 3.33 4.49
CA LEU A 192 3.80 3.16 5.85
C LEU A 192 3.33 4.56 6.29
N PRO A 193 2.01 4.84 6.26
CA PRO A 193 1.51 5.99 7.01
C PRO A 193 1.89 5.78 8.47
N GLY A 194 2.58 6.75 9.06
CA GLY A 194 3.07 6.66 10.43
C GLY A 194 3.99 7.80 10.79
N LEU A 195 4.16 8.03 12.09
CA LEU A 195 5.08 9.03 12.62
C LEU A 195 6.51 8.52 12.40
N TYR A 196 7.35 9.33 11.76
CA TYR A 196 8.78 9.08 11.65
C TYR A 196 9.56 9.99 12.59
N VAL A 197 10.56 9.42 13.23
CA VAL A 197 11.55 10.13 14.04
C VAL A 197 12.94 9.93 13.43
N ARG A 198 13.88 10.82 13.72
CA ARG A 198 15.29 10.65 13.36
C ARG A 198 16.17 10.71 14.59
N ILE A 199 17.30 10.02 14.50
CA ILE A 199 18.32 10.07 15.54
C ILE A 199 19.01 11.43 15.48
N LEU A 200 19.11 12.10 16.62
CA LEU A 200 19.77 13.41 16.75
C LEU A 200 21.18 13.36 16.16
N ALA A 201 21.55 14.41 15.42
CA ALA A 201 22.89 14.57 14.83
C ALA A 201 24.02 14.45 15.86
N SER A 202 23.76 14.82 17.12
CA SER A 202 24.71 14.72 18.24
C SER A 202 24.97 13.29 18.72
N THR A 203 24.22 12.30 18.26
CA THR A 203 24.35 10.88 18.66
C THR A 203 25.44 10.17 17.85
N THR A 204 26.67 10.68 17.92
CA THR A 204 27.79 10.23 17.06
C THR A 204 28.26 8.80 17.32
N SER A 205 27.96 8.23 18.50
CA SER A 205 28.30 6.83 18.84
C SER A 205 27.26 5.81 18.33
N GLY A 206 26.20 6.29 17.67
CA GLY A 206 25.06 5.49 17.22
C GLY A 206 24.07 5.16 18.34
N LEU A 207 22.79 5.07 18.00
CA LEU A 207 21.71 4.73 18.92
C LEU A 207 21.43 3.22 18.87
N ARG A 208 21.39 2.59 20.05
CA ARG A 208 21.13 1.15 20.16
C ARG A 208 19.64 0.86 20.20
N LEU A 209 19.15 0.07 19.24
CA LEU A 209 17.84 -0.58 19.26
C LEU A 209 17.92 -1.81 20.17
N ARG A 210 16.96 -1.98 21.08
CA ARG A 210 16.98 -3.06 22.09
C ARG A 210 15.72 -3.89 22.08
N VAL A 211 15.81 -5.13 22.55
CA VAL A 211 14.65 -6.03 22.65
C VAL A 211 13.63 -5.61 23.72
N GLN A 212 14.03 -4.74 24.66
CA GLN A 212 13.19 -4.19 25.74
C GLN A 212 13.59 -2.73 26.03
N PRO A 213 12.67 -1.91 26.59
CA PRO A 213 12.89 -0.49 26.85
C PRO A 213 13.75 -0.22 28.11
N ASN A 214 14.98 -0.74 28.14
CA ASN A 214 15.94 -0.47 29.21
C ASN A 214 17.39 -0.61 28.72
N ILE A 215 18.34 0.02 29.42
CA ILE A 215 19.75 0.11 28.99
C ILE A 215 20.54 -1.20 29.11
N THR A 216 20.00 -2.23 29.79
CA THR A 216 20.69 -3.52 29.98
C THR A 216 20.19 -4.59 29.00
N ALA A 217 19.09 -4.35 28.28
CA ALA A 217 18.51 -5.27 27.33
C ALA A 217 19.42 -5.55 26.13
N THR A 218 19.36 -6.77 25.59
CA THR A 218 20.10 -7.17 24.38
C THR A 218 19.88 -6.18 23.23
N ILE A 219 20.98 -5.83 22.57
CA ILE A 219 20.96 -4.94 21.40
C ILE A 219 20.49 -5.75 20.19
N VAL A 220 19.47 -5.25 19.50
CA VAL A 220 18.99 -5.77 18.22
C VAL A 220 19.90 -5.26 17.10
N THR A 221 20.12 -3.94 17.06
CA THR A 221 20.97 -3.27 16.08
C THR A 221 21.41 -1.90 16.61
N ALA A 222 22.27 -1.22 15.87
CA ALA A 222 22.72 0.13 16.14
C ALA A 222 22.55 1.02 14.90
N GLU A 223 21.84 2.12 15.04
CA GLU A 223 21.58 3.06 13.96
C GLU A 223 22.40 4.34 14.13
N ILE A 224 22.88 4.90 13.01
CA ILE A 224 23.70 6.11 13.01
C ILE A 224 22.86 7.38 13.18
N ALA A 225 23.51 8.47 13.55
CA ALA A 225 22.88 9.79 13.60
C ALA A 225 22.20 10.13 12.26
N GLY A 226 21.00 10.71 12.34
CA GLY A 226 20.16 11.05 11.18
C GLY A 226 19.34 9.90 10.60
N ALA A 227 19.51 8.64 11.05
CA ALA A 227 18.73 7.53 10.52
C ALA A 227 17.22 7.68 10.85
N PRO A 228 16.31 7.48 9.89
CA PRO A 228 14.87 7.57 10.10
C PRO A 228 14.33 6.28 10.72
N LEU A 229 13.53 6.39 11.78
CA LEU A 229 12.87 5.27 12.45
C LEU A 229 11.35 5.47 12.37
N LEU A 230 10.63 4.41 11.99
CA LEU A 230 9.16 4.40 12.03
C LEU A 230 8.71 4.13 13.47
N VAL A 231 7.87 5.01 14.01
CA VAL A 231 7.26 4.80 15.32
C VAL A 231 6.17 3.74 15.23
N LEU A 232 6.22 2.75 16.13
CA LEU A 232 5.24 1.67 16.24
C LEU A 232 4.31 1.83 17.45
N ASP A 233 4.63 2.74 18.37
CA ASP A 233 3.74 3.15 19.45
C ASP A 233 2.57 3.98 18.91
N ASP A 234 1.53 4.17 19.73
CA ASP A 234 0.47 5.13 19.41
C ASP A 234 1.06 6.53 19.17
N ILE A 235 0.55 7.25 18.17
CA ILE A 235 1.14 8.54 17.75
C ILE A 235 1.09 9.57 18.90
N SER A 236 -0.01 9.65 19.64
CA SER A 236 -0.15 10.61 20.73
C SER A 236 0.77 10.28 21.89
N ASP A 237 0.86 9.00 22.26
CA ASP A 237 1.78 8.52 23.30
C ASP A 237 3.24 8.74 22.88
N ALA A 238 3.57 8.42 21.62
CA ALA A 238 4.92 8.59 21.10
C ALA A 238 5.37 10.04 21.08
N MET A 239 4.51 10.97 20.63
CA MET A 239 4.80 12.39 20.64
C MET A 239 5.14 12.92 22.04
N SER A 240 4.53 12.38 23.09
CA SER A 240 4.84 12.76 24.48
C SER A 240 6.20 12.27 24.99
N LYS A 241 6.81 11.30 24.30
CA LYS A 241 8.07 10.64 24.70
C LYS A 241 9.29 11.16 23.95
N ILE A 242 9.12 11.68 22.73
CA ILE A 242 10.23 12.15 21.88
C ILE A 242 11.00 13.27 22.59
N GLY A 243 12.33 13.15 22.65
CA GLY A 243 13.20 14.10 23.34
C GLY A 243 13.18 14.00 24.87
N VAL A 244 12.34 13.14 25.46
CA VAL A 244 12.19 13.04 26.92
C VAL A 244 13.14 12.00 27.51
N LYS A 245 13.91 12.42 28.51
CA LYS A 245 14.86 11.56 29.23
C LYS A 245 14.14 10.37 29.91
N ASP A 246 14.79 9.21 29.89
CA ASP A 246 14.31 7.94 30.46
C ASP A 246 13.03 7.38 29.82
N GLN A 247 12.53 8.01 28.74
CA GLN A 247 11.47 7.46 27.90
C GLN A 247 12.03 6.61 26.77
N TRP A 248 11.24 5.61 26.37
CA TRP A 248 11.58 4.67 25.31
C TRP A 248 10.47 4.64 24.28
N LEU A 249 10.87 4.54 23.02
CA LEU A 249 9.96 4.41 21.90
C LEU A 249 10.14 3.07 21.23
N LYS A 250 9.03 2.38 20.97
CA LYS A 250 9.05 1.22 20.08
C LYS A 250 9.07 1.71 18.64
N VAL A 251 10.07 1.25 17.90
CA VAL A 251 10.30 1.69 16.53
C VAL A 251 10.66 0.52 15.62
N ARG A 252 10.53 0.74 14.31
CA ARG A 252 11.11 -0.08 13.26
C ARG A 252 12.15 0.74 12.53
N ASP A 253 13.37 0.23 12.45
CA ASP A 253 14.45 0.89 11.71
C ASP A 253 14.26 0.75 10.18
N PRO A 254 15.10 1.40 9.36
CA PRO A 254 14.98 1.28 7.92
C PRO A 254 15.12 -0.16 7.42
N GLN A 255 15.94 -0.96 8.12
CA GLN A 255 16.29 -2.37 7.94
C GLN A 255 15.16 -3.33 8.35
N GLY A 256 14.03 -2.83 8.85
CA GLY A 256 12.88 -3.64 9.23
C GLY A 256 13.00 -4.30 10.61
N PHE A 257 14.07 -4.05 11.35
CA PHE A 257 14.23 -4.52 12.72
C PHE A 257 13.37 -3.69 13.66
N GLU A 258 12.63 -4.37 14.53
CA GLU A 258 11.83 -3.73 15.56
C GLU A 258 12.55 -3.80 16.91
N GLY A 259 12.44 -2.73 17.67
CA GLY A 259 13.00 -2.66 19.00
C GLY A 259 12.63 -1.38 19.70
N TYR A 260 13.21 -1.21 20.88
CA TYR A 260 13.05 -0.03 21.71
C TYR A 260 14.31 0.82 21.64
N VAL A 261 14.13 2.12 21.47
CA VAL A 261 15.19 3.13 21.50
C VAL A 261 14.93 4.15 22.58
N ALA A 262 16.01 4.69 23.14
CA ALA A 262 15.96 5.82 24.05
C ALA A 262 15.42 7.06 23.32
N ALA A 263 14.24 7.53 23.75
CA ALA A 263 13.50 8.58 23.06
C ALA A 263 14.17 9.96 23.13
N TRP A 264 15.05 10.18 24.12
CA TRP A 264 15.83 11.42 24.26
C TRP A 264 16.96 11.59 23.24
N TYR A 265 17.23 10.59 22.40
CA TYR A 265 18.13 10.71 21.25
C TYR A 265 17.37 10.89 19.93
N LEU A 266 16.07 11.16 20.00
CA LEU A 266 15.21 11.26 18.84
C LEU A 266 14.62 12.66 18.72
N GLU A 267 14.47 13.10 17.49
CA GLU A 267 13.65 14.25 17.10
C GLU A 267 12.66 13.79 16.03
N ILE A 268 11.57 14.53 15.84
CA ILE A 268 10.63 14.23 14.75
C ILE A 268 11.40 14.39 13.43
N LEU A 269 11.32 13.39 12.56
CA LEU A 269 11.85 13.52 11.20
C LEU A 269 10.76 14.24 10.39
N PRO A 270 10.98 15.50 9.96
CA PRO A 270 9.99 16.20 9.18
C PRO A 270 9.94 15.57 7.78
N LYS A 271 9.04 14.60 7.62
CA LYS A 271 8.41 14.33 6.32
C LYS A 271 6.93 14.69 6.29
N PHE A 272 6.47 15.29 7.37
CA PHE A 272 5.27 16.10 7.55
C PHE A 272 5.59 17.02 8.73
N GLU A 273 6.39 18.06 8.49
CA GLU A 273 6.03 19.31 9.16
C GLU A 273 4.64 19.63 8.59
N LEU A 274 3.62 19.62 9.45
CA LEU A 274 2.63 20.67 9.32
C LEU A 274 3.47 21.94 9.29
N GLU A 275 3.69 22.49 8.09
CA GLU A 275 4.35 23.78 7.96
C GLU A 275 3.67 24.70 8.99
N PRO A 276 4.42 25.35 9.90
CA PRO A 276 3.81 26.34 10.79
C PRO A 276 3.10 27.32 9.87
N GLN A 277 1.79 27.51 10.10
CA GLN A 277 1.00 28.44 9.29
C GLN A 277 1.78 29.75 9.18
N PRO A 278 2.13 30.20 7.96
CA PRO A 278 2.59 31.56 7.80
C PRO A 278 1.48 32.46 8.36
N GLU A 279 1.86 33.38 9.24
CA GLU A 279 1.00 34.47 9.68
C GLU A 279 0.35 35.09 8.43
N PRO A 280 -0.96 35.36 8.41
CA PRO A 280 -1.68 35.65 7.17
C PRO A 280 -1.13 36.92 6.51
N GLU A 281 -0.29 36.75 5.50
CA GLU A 281 -0.18 37.73 4.42
C GLU A 281 -1.49 37.67 3.61
N PRO A 282 -2.02 38.81 3.16
CA PRO A 282 -3.30 38.87 2.46
C PRO A 282 -3.25 37.99 1.20
N GLU A 283 -4.08 36.96 1.22
CA GLU A 283 -4.20 35.94 0.18
C GLU A 283 -4.58 36.58 -1.17
N PRO A 284 -3.85 36.32 -2.28
CA PRO A 284 -4.41 36.51 -3.61
C PRO A 284 -5.46 35.43 -3.86
N GLU A 285 -6.66 35.89 -4.24
CA GLU A 285 -7.91 35.13 -4.45
C GLU A 285 -7.72 33.82 -5.26
N PRO A 286 -8.21 32.65 -4.79
CA PRO A 286 -8.10 31.39 -5.53
C PRO A 286 -9.01 31.36 -6.76
N GLU A 287 -8.47 31.00 -7.93
CA GLU A 287 -9.26 30.80 -9.15
C GLU A 287 -10.23 29.60 -9.00
N PRO A 288 -11.55 29.78 -9.26
CA PRO A 288 -12.50 28.67 -9.15
C PRO A 288 -12.41 27.73 -10.35
N VAL A 289 -11.89 26.51 -10.18
CA VAL A 289 -12.10 25.43 -11.17
C VAL A 289 -13.53 24.91 -11.07
N SER A 290 -14.37 25.23 -12.05
CA SER A 290 -15.72 24.69 -12.17
C SER A 290 -15.79 23.57 -13.21
N ASN A 291 -16.65 22.57 -12.99
CA ASN A 291 -16.92 21.48 -13.94
C ASN A 291 -17.91 21.90 -15.05
N LEU A 292 -18.03 23.20 -15.36
CA LEU A 292 -18.98 23.71 -16.36
C LEU A 292 -18.30 23.82 -17.72
N THR A 293 -18.87 23.15 -18.72
CA THR A 293 -18.46 23.27 -20.13
C THR A 293 -19.47 24.14 -20.90
N ILE A 294 -18.96 25.07 -21.70
CA ILE A 294 -19.74 25.94 -22.60
C ILE A 294 -19.21 25.87 -24.03
N TYR A 295 -19.99 26.36 -24.99
CA TYR A 295 -19.65 26.36 -26.41
C TYR A 295 -19.74 27.77 -26.98
N VAL A 296 -18.87 28.10 -27.93
CA VAL A 296 -18.98 29.37 -28.66
C VAL A 296 -20.21 29.36 -29.57
N SER A 297 -21.03 30.40 -29.48
CA SER A 297 -22.25 30.56 -30.27
C SER A 297 -21.95 30.63 -31.76
N SER A 298 -22.81 30.05 -32.59
CA SER A 298 -22.79 30.19 -34.05
C SER A 298 -23.05 31.62 -34.53
N LYS A 299 -23.47 32.55 -33.65
CA LYS A 299 -23.78 33.95 -33.96
C LYS A 299 -22.55 34.86 -34.14
N ILE A 300 -21.34 34.37 -33.89
CA ILE A 300 -20.09 35.15 -33.96
C ILE A 300 -19.65 35.51 -35.40
N GLY A 301 -20.22 34.84 -36.41
CA GLY A 301 -19.81 34.97 -37.81
C GLY A 301 -18.39 34.44 -38.10
N ASP A 302 -17.88 34.70 -39.31
CA ASP A 302 -16.63 34.06 -39.80
C ASP A 302 -15.35 34.60 -39.14
N ARG A 303 -15.43 35.69 -38.38
CA ARG A 303 -14.26 36.33 -37.74
C ARG A 303 -13.85 35.67 -36.41
N GLY A 304 -14.68 34.78 -35.86
CA GLY A 304 -14.42 34.13 -34.58
C GLY A 304 -14.63 35.05 -33.37
N LEU A 305 -14.54 34.46 -32.17
CA LEU A 305 -14.62 35.15 -30.88
C LEU A 305 -13.22 35.28 -30.29
N LEU A 306 -12.81 36.49 -29.89
CA LEU A 306 -11.50 36.69 -29.28
C LEU A 306 -11.49 36.26 -27.81
N LEU A 307 -10.57 35.37 -27.47
CA LEU A 307 -10.16 35.08 -26.08
C LEU A 307 -9.13 36.12 -25.66
N ARG A 308 -9.30 36.75 -24.50
CA ARG A 308 -8.49 37.90 -24.06
C ARG A 308 -7.86 37.68 -22.70
N ALA A 309 -6.72 38.33 -22.45
CA ALA A 309 -6.01 38.24 -21.16
C ALA A 309 -6.74 38.95 -20.01
N GLN A 310 -7.69 39.85 -20.31
CA GLN A 310 -8.50 40.59 -19.32
C GLN A 310 -9.98 40.62 -19.76
N PRO A 311 -10.94 40.74 -18.82
CA PRO A 311 -12.39 40.73 -19.08
C PRO A 311 -12.90 42.07 -19.67
N ASN A 312 -12.26 42.57 -20.72
CA ASN A 312 -12.66 43.79 -21.41
C ASN A 312 -12.21 43.75 -22.88
N SER A 313 -12.75 44.65 -23.70
CA SER A 313 -12.47 44.70 -25.14
C SER A 313 -11.07 45.23 -25.50
N GLU A 314 -10.34 45.80 -24.53
CA GLU A 314 -9.01 46.38 -24.72
C GLU A 314 -7.89 45.38 -24.37
N GLY A 315 -8.21 44.33 -23.61
CA GLY A 315 -7.26 43.30 -23.19
C GLY A 315 -6.62 42.59 -24.36
N ALA A 316 -5.33 42.27 -24.26
CA ALA A 316 -4.57 41.60 -25.30
C ALA A 316 -5.26 40.30 -25.75
N ALA A 317 -5.29 40.05 -27.06
CA ALA A 317 -5.85 38.82 -27.61
C ALA A 317 -4.90 37.65 -27.32
N VAL A 318 -5.43 36.61 -26.68
CA VAL A 318 -4.74 35.34 -26.37
C VAL A 318 -4.96 34.35 -27.52
N ALA A 319 -6.20 34.22 -28.00
CA ALA A 319 -6.55 33.31 -29.09
C ALA A 319 -7.83 33.77 -29.82
N THR A 320 -8.12 33.16 -30.98
CA THR A 320 -9.40 33.33 -31.71
C THR A 320 -10.16 32.01 -31.70
N LEU A 321 -11.35 32.01 -31.12
CA LEU A 321 -12.23 30.86 -30.94
C LEU A 321 -13.22 30.74 -32.09
N LYS A 322 -13.50 29.52 -32.56
CA LYS A 322 -14.41 29.22 -33.66
C LYS A 322 -15.82 28.91 -33.16
N ALA A 323 -16.81 29.05 -34.05
CA ALA A 323 -18.18 28.66 -33.74
C ALA A 323 -18.26 27.18 -33.30
N SER A 324 -19.05 26.90 -32.27
CA SER A 324 -19.21 25.58 -31.63
C SER A 324 -17.95 25.00 -30.97
N GLU A 325 -16.87 25.78 -30.81
CA GLU A 325 -15.69 25.37 -30.03
C GLU A 325 -16.06 25.19 -28.55
N GLN A 326 -15.57 24.11 -27.95
CA GLN A 326 -15.81 23.74 -26.55
C GLN A 326 -14.81 24.45 -25.62
N LEU A 327 -15.31 24.96 -24.49
CA LEU A 327 -14.54 25.70 -23.49
C LEU A 327 -14.87 25.20 -22.07
N ASP A 328 -13.84 25.02 -21.25
CA ASP A 328 -14.00 24.73 -19.82
C ASP A 328 -14.08 26.06 -19.04
N VAL A 329 -15.02 26.20 -18.13
CA VAL A 329 -15.20 27.44 -17.34
C VAL A 329 -14.36 27.41 -16.06
N LEU A 330 -13.52 28.43 -15.89
CA LEU A 330 -12.59 28.61 -14.77
C LEU A 330 -13.08 29.65 -13.73
N GLU A 331 -14.39 29.87 -13.66
CA GLU A 331 -15.04 30.63 -12.60
C GLU A 331 -16.22 29.83 -12.04
N ASP A 332 -16.80 30.26 -10.92
CA ASP A 332 -17.93 29.54 -10.30
C ASP A 332 -19.05 29.19 -11.30
N ALA A 333 -19.51 27.94 -11.29
CA ALA A 333 -20.46 27.43 -12.28
C ALA A 333 -21.83 28.11 -12.22
N GLU A 334 -22.28 28.54 -11.04
CA GLU A 334 -23.55 29.24 -10.87
C GLU A 334 -23.44 30.69 -11.35
N VAL A 335 -22.32 31.36 -11.03
CA VAL A 335 -21.98 32.69 -11.54
C VAL A 335 -21.87 32.68 -13.06
N ALA A 336 -21.13 31.74 -13.64
CA ALA A 336 -20.98 31.62 -15.09
C ALA A 336 -22.33 31.39 -15.79
N ARG A 337 -23.19 30.52 -15.25
CA ARG A 337 -24.55 30.29 -15.79
C ARG A 337 -25.37 31.56 -15.87
N SER A 338 -25.23 32.46 -14.89
CA SER A 338 -25.94 33.75 -14.88
C SER A 338 -25.44 34.73 -15.96
N LYS A 339 -24.18 34.59 -16.40
CA LYS A 339 -23.55 35.46 -17.41
C LYS A 339 -23.78 34.98 -18.85
N ILE A 340 -23.98 33.69 -19.09
CA ILE A 340 -24.14 33.12 -20.44
C ILE A 340 -25.27 33.83 -21.20
N GLY A 341 -24.96 34.39 -22.38
CA GLY A 341 -25.88 35.13 -23.24
C GLY A 341 -26.10 36.60 -22.84
N VAL A 342 -25.42 37.11 -21.81
CA VAL A 342 -25.57 38.49 -21.31
C VAL A 342 -24.56 39.43 -21.97
N ARG A 343 -24.99 40.64 -22.36
CA ARG A 343 -24.08 41.65 -22.95
C ARG A 343 -23.13 42.22 -21.91
N SER A 344 -21.94 42.60 -22.35
CA SER A 344 -20.90 43.27 -21.54
C SER A 344 -20.38 42.45 -20.34
N GLN A 345 -20.75 41.18 -20.23
CA GLN A 345 -20.23 40.25 -19.23
C GLN A 345 -19.18 39.33 -19.87
N TRP A 346 -18.23 38.87 -19.07
CA TRP A 346 -17.10 38.03 -19.50
C TRP A 346 -17.00 36.80 -18.61
N ILE A 347 -16.59 35.68 -19.20
CA ILE A 347 -16.43 34.39 -18.51
C ILE A 347 -14.97 33.95 -18.68
N ASN A 348 -14.33 33.58 -17.57
CA ASN A 348 -12.99 32.98 -17.57
C ASN A 348 -13.07 31.53 -18.06
N VAL A 349 -12.28 31.17 -19.06
CA VAL A 349 -12.35 29.88 -19.73
C VAL A 349 -10.98 29.33 -20.10
N ARG A 350 -10.91 28.01 -20.28
CA ARG A 350 -9.78 27.28 -20.85
C ARG A 350 -10.20 26.55 -22.13
N THR A 351 -9.42 26.68 -23.20
CA THR A 351 -9.62 25.91 -24.43
C THR A 351 -9.11 24.46 -24.25
N LEU A 352 -9.54 23.53 -25.12
CA LEU A 352 -8.99 22.16 -25.14
C LEU A 352 -7.47 22.12 -25.43
N ARG A 353 -6.91 23.21 -26.00
CA ARG A 353 -5.46 23.36 -26.21
C ARG A 353 -4.72 23.87 -24.97
N GLY A 354 -5.43 24.17 -23.88
CA GLY A 354 -4.86 24.66 -22.62
C GLY A 354 -4.71 26.19 -22.55
N GLU A 355 -5.25 26.95 -23.51
CA GLU A 355 -5.18 28.42 -23.52
C GLU A 355 -6.20 28.98 -22.52
N VAL A 356 -5.77 29.86 -21.62
CA VAL A 356 -6.61 30.46 -20.56
C VAL A 356 -6.87 31.93 -20.85
N GLY A 357 -8.12 32.37 -20.69
CA GLY A 357 -8.48 33.78 -20.78
C GLY A 357 -9.97 34.04 -20.68
N TYR A 358 -10.36 35.29 -20.93
CA TYR A 358 -11.73 35.76 -20.85
C TYR A 358 -12.37 35.86 -22.23
N CYS A 359 -13.58 35.32 -22.37
CA CYS A 359 -14.39 35.48 -23.58
C CYS A 359 -15.71 36.21 -23.27
N SER A 360 -16.30 36.87 -24.27
CA SER A 360 -17.57 37.57 -24.09
C SER A 360 -18.70 36.57 -23.87
N SER A 361 -19.38 36.69 -22.73
CA SER A 361 -20.46 35.80 -22.33
C SER A 361 -21.69 35.87 -23.26
N TYR A 362 -21.88 36.98 -23.98
CA TYR A 362 -22.94 37.16 -24.98
C TYR A 362 -22.85 36.15 -26.13
N TYR A 363 -21.64 35.65 -26.41
CA TYR A 363 -21.36 34.78 -27.55
C TYR A 363 -21.04 33.34 -27.16
N VAL A 364 -21.48 32.88 -25.99
CA VAL A 364 -21.37 31.47 -25.56
C VAL A 364 -22.72 30.89 -25.19
N VAL A 365 -22.84 29.57 -25.23
CA VAL A 365 -24.08 28.80 -24.98
C VAL A 365 -23.77 27.48 -24.27
N LEU A 366 -24.75 26.91 -23.55
CA LEU A 366 -24.60 25.64 -22.82
C LEU A 366 -24.62 24.38 -23.71
N LYS A 367 -25.11 24.49 -24.95
CA LYS A 367 -25.15 23.39 -25.93
C LYS A 367 -24.77 23.91 -27.31
N ALA A 368 -23.98 23.14 -28.06
CA ALA A 368 -23.68 23.46 -29.45
C ALA A 368 -24.98 23.54 -30.27
N THR A 369 -25.21 24.68 -30.92
CA THR A 369 -26.30 24.83 -31.89
C THR A 369 -25.75 24.47 -33.26
N LEU A 370 -26.07 23.26 -33.73
CA LEU A 370 -25.77 22.86 -35.11
C LEU A 370 -26.50 23.81 -36.09
N PRO A 371 -25.86 24.23 -37.19
CA PRO A 371 -26.52 25.07 -38.18
C PRO A 371 -27.75 24.33 -38.74
N PRO A 372 -28.86 25.05 -39.00
CA PRO A 372 -30.06 24.43 -39.53
C PRO A 372 -29.77 23.84 -40.92
N PRO A 373 -30.22 22.60 -41.21
CA PRO A 373 -30.01 21.99 -42.52
C PRO A 373 -30.84 22.74 -43.59
N THR A 374 -30.21 22.99 -44.72
CA THR A 374 -30.83 23.55 -45.93
C THR A 374 -32.01 22.69 -46.38
N PRO A 375 -33.20 23.25 -46.71
CA PRO A 375 -34.36 22.45 -47.09
C PRO A 375 -34.14 21.84 -48.48
N VAL A 376 -34.19 20.50 -48.56
CA VAL A 376 -34.26 19.74 -49.82
C VAL A 376 -35.70 19.27 -50.01
N PRO A 377 -36.29 19.37 -51.22
CA PRO A 377 -37.70 19.08 -51.44
C PRO A 377 -38.04 17.59 -51.27
N THR A 378 -39.22 17.37 -50.72
CA THR A 378 -39.85 16.11 -50.34
C THR A 378 -40.16 15.19 -51.53
N PRO A 379 -39.79 13.89 -51.47
CA PRO A 379 -40.55 12.84 -52.12
C PRO A 379 -41.52 12.14 -51.14
N THR A 380 -42.72 11.90 -51.65
CA THR A 380 -43.90 11.24 -51.05
C THR A 380 -43.60 9.87 -50.42
N PRO A 381 -44.25 9.48 -49.30
CA PRO A 381 -43.84 8.34 -48.47
C PRO A 381 -44.21 6.98 -49.09
N ILE A 382 -43.28 6.03 -48.99
CA ILE A 382 -43.54 4.59 -49.12
C ILE A 382 -43.62 4.03 -47.68
N PRO A 383 -44.64 3.23 -47.31
CA PRO A 383 -44.77 2.71 -45.96
C PRO A 383 -43.71 1.62 -45.71
N VAL A 384 -42.83 1.85 -44.74
CA VAL A 384 -41.87 0.88 -44.21
C VAL A 384 -42.43 0.32 -42.90
N PRO A 385 -42.34 -0.99 -42.65
CA PRO A 385 -43.02 -1.64 -41.53
C PRO A 385 -42.54 -1.11 -40.18
N ILE A 386 -43.49 -1.01 -39.26
CA ILE A 386 -43.31 -0.71 -37.85
C ILE A 386 -42.19 -1.59 -37.29
N PRO A 387 -41.07 -1.04 -36.81
CA PRO A 387 -40.16 -1.82 -35.98
C PRO A 387 -40.88 -2.15 -34.68
N THR A 388 -41.06 -3.44 -34.45
CA THR A 388 -41.38 -4.03 -33.15
C THR A 388 -40.49 -3.36 -32.09
N PRO A 389 -41.02 -2.93 -30.94
CA PRO A 389 -40.19 -2.41 -29.87
C PRO A 389 -39.25 -3.56 -29.46
N ILE A 390 -37.96 -3.40 -29.72
CA ILE A 390 -36.96 -4.20 -29.01
C ILE A 390 -37.05 -3.69 -27.57
N SER A 391 -37.64 -4.51 -26.72
CA SER A 391 -37.63 -4.35 -25.28
C SER A 391 -36.17 -4.18 -24.86
N GLN A 392 -35.80 -2.95 -24.52
CA GLN A 392 -34.62 -2.67 -23.72
C GLN A 392 -34.73 -3.57 -22.48
N PRO A 393 -33.72 -4.39 -22.14
CA PRO A 393 -33.82 -5.20 -20.93
C PRO A 393 -33.96 -4.22 -19.77
N GLU A 394 -35.11 -4.26 -19.08
CA GLU A 394 -35.26 -3.60 -17.79
C GLU A 394 -34.17 -4.17 -16.89
N THR A 395 -33.13 -3.39 -16.67
CA THR A 395 -32.10 -3.71 -15.69
C THR A 395 -32.79 -3.66 -14.34
N THR A 396 -33.18 -4.82 -13.83
CA THR A 396 -33.73 -5.00 -12.49
C THR A 396 -32.66 -4.50 -11.51
N GLN A 397 -32.86 -3.29 -10.98
CA GLN A 397 -31.86 -2.63 -10.16
C GLN A 397 -31.74 -3.39 -8.83
N LEU A 398 -30.56 -3.95 -8.56
CA LEU A 398 -30.31 -4.79 -7.39
C LEU A 398 -30.40 -3.95 -6.11
N LYS A 399 -31.25 -4.37 -5.16
CA LYS A 399 -31.45 -3.69 -3.88
C LYS A 399 -30.83 -4.47 -2.73
N LEU A 400 -30.10 -3.76 -1.87
CA LEU A 400 -29.38 -4.29 -0.72
C LEU A 400 -29.83 -3.59 0.56
N VAL A 401 -29.50 -4.19 1.70
CA VAL A 401 -29.66 -3.61 3.03
C VAL A 401 -28.32 -3.63 3.76
N VAL A 402 -28.03 -2.59 4.53
CA VAL A 402 -26.86 -2.55 5.41
C VAL A 402 -27.05 -3.56 6.55
N SER A 403 -26.12 -4.49 6.68
CA SER A 403 -26.15 -5.56 7.68
C SER A 403 -26.22 -5.01 9.10
N GLN A 404 -26.88 -5.72 10.01
CA GLN A 404 -26.93 -5.35 11.43
C GLN A 404 -25.56 -5.46 12.12
N SER A 405 -24.61 -6.18 11.51
CA SER A 405 -23.24 -6.36 12.00
C SER A 405 -22.42 -5.07 12.12
N VAL A 406 -22.85 -3.97 11.48
CA VAL A 406 -22.15 -2.67 11.56
C VAL A 406 -22.38 -1.92 12.89
N GLY A 407 -23.35 -2.36 13.69
CA GLY A 407 -23.66 -1.77 15.00
C GLY A 407 -23.99 -0.27 14.95
N SER A 408 -23.77 0.43 16.08
CA SER A 408 -24.06 1.88 16.21
C SER A 408 -23.10 2.79 15.43
N LEU A 409 -21.95 2.26 15.00
CA LEU A 409 -20.95 3.00 14.24
C LEU A 409 -21.29 3.14 12.74
N GLY A 410 -22.18 2.29 12.23
CA GLY A 410 -22.69 2.35 10.87
C GLY A 410 -21.67 1.98 9.78
N LEU A 411 -22.16 1.88 8.55
CA LEU A 411 -21.37 1.60 7.35
C LEU A 411 -20.95 2.90 6.67
N ARG A 412 -19.64 3.08 6.44
CA ARG A 412 -19.12 4.28 5.76
C ARG A 412 -19.33 4.18 4.25
N LEU A 413 -20.05 5.15 3.69
CA LEU A 413 -20.17 5.42 2.26
C LEU A 413 -19.05 6.38 1.85
N ARG A 414 -18.25 6.03 0.85
CA ARG A 414 -17.01 6.74 0.50
C ARG A 414 -16.99 7.27 -0.93
N ALA A 415 -16.17 8.29 -1.17
CA ALA A 415 -15.95 8.83 -2.52
C ALA A 415 -15.19 7.87 -3.45
N ALA A 416 -14.37 6.98 -2.88
CA ALA A 416 -13.62 5.93 -3.57
C ALA A 416 -13.43 4.71 -2.64
N PRO A 417 -13.24 3.49 -3.19
CA PRO A 417 -12.90 2.31 -2.41
C PRO A 417 -11.62 2.50 -1.58
N VAL A 418 -11.58 1.97 -0.36
CA VAL A 418 -10.41 1.90 0.53
C VAL A 418 -9.90 3.26 1.04
N SER A 419 -9.50 4.18 0.16
CA SER A 419 -8.85 5.47 0.49
C SER A 419 -9.75 6.70 0.31
N GLY A 420 -10.98 6.53 -0.20
CA GLY A 420 -11.88 7.66 -0.39
C GLY A 420 -12.36 8.28 0.92
N ALA A 421 -12.51 9.61 0.91
CA ALA A 421 -13.14 10.37 1.99
C ALA A 421 -14.51 9.78 2.34
N VAL A 422 -14.86 9.78 3.63
CA VAL A 422 -16.17 9.34 4.08
C VAL A 422 -17.16 10.44 3.73
N LEU A 423 -18.11 10.11 2.85
CA LEU A 423 -19.17 11.03 2.45
C LEU A 423 -20.31 10.98 3.48
N PHE A 424 -20.71 9.76 3.87
CA PHE A 424 -21.82 9.52 4.80
C PHE A 424 -21.59 8.26 5.63
N VAL A 425 -22.30 8.15 6.76
CA VAL A 425 -22.35 6.94 7.59
C VAL A 425 -23.78 6.41 7.58
N LEU A 426 -23.97 5.25 6.97
CA LEU A 426 -25.24 4.55 6.83
C LEU A 426 -25.54 3.74 8.08
N ARG A 427 -26.77 3.81 8.59
CA ARG A 427 -27.17 2.99 9.75
C ARG A 427 -27.46 1.56 9.33
N ALA A 428 -27.33 0.62 10.26
CA ALA A 428 -27.85 -0.73 10.07
C ALA A 428 -29.32 -0.70 9.60
N GLY A 429 -29.66 -1.53 8.62
CA GLY A 429 -30.99 -1.55 8.00
C GLY A 429 -31.23 -0.50 6.90
N SER A 430 -30.26 0.38 6.61
CA SER A 430 -30.38 1.34 5.50
C SER A 430 -30.50 0.59 4.17
N LYS A 431 -31.46 0.99 3.33
CA LYS A 431 -31.66 0.40 2.00
C LYS A 431 -30.75 1.07 0.99
N LEU A 432 -30.19 0.25 0.11
CA LEU A 432 -29.23 0.65 -0.89
C LEU A 432 -29.65 0.13 -2.26
N THR A 433 -29.46 0.97 -3.27
CA THR A 433 -29.64 0.64 -4.67
C THR A 433 -28.27 0.55 -5.32
N VAL A 434 -27.96 -0.57 -5.96
CA VAL A 434 -26.68 -0.76 -6.65
C VAL A 434 -26.68 0.04 -7.96
N LEU A 435 -25.60 0.80 -8.18
CA LEU A 435 -25.40 1.66 -9.35
C LEU A 435 -24.54 1.01 -10.44
N GLU A 436 -23.92 -0.15 -10.17
CA GLU A 436 -23.19 -0.94 -11.15
C GLU A 436 -24.03 -2.12 -11.68
N PRO A 437 -23.69 -2.72 -12.84
CA PRO A 437 -24.45 -3.84 -13.41
C PRO A 437 -24.61 -5.00 -12.42
N ALA A 438 -25.84 -5.56 -12.33
CA ALA A 438 -26.18 -6.59 -11.34
C ALA A 438 -25.28 -7.84 -11.43
N GLU A 439 -24.86 -8.23 -12.64
CA GLU A 439 -23.94 -9.36 -12.86
C GLU A 439 -22.53 -9.12 -12.31
N ILE A 440 -22.10 -7.86 -12.18
CA ILE A 440 -20.82 -7.47 -11.58
C ILE A 440 -20.95 -7.35 -10.07
N ALA A 441 -22.10 -6.89 -9.57
CA ALA A 441 -22.35 -6.65 -8.16
C ALA A 441 -22.62 -7.94 -7.35
N ARG A 442 -23.38 -8.88 -7.90
CA ARG A 442 -23.77 -10.14 -7.25
C ARG A 442 -22.61 -10.92 -6.60
N PRO A 443 -21.48 -11.19 -7.29
CA PRO A 443 -20.37 -11.93 -6.69
C PRO A 443 -19.58 -11.16 -5.63
N LYS A 444 -19.81 -9.84 -5.47
CA LYS A 444 -19.10 -9.00 -4.49
C LYS A 444 -19.81 -8.96 -3.13
N ILE A 445 -21.12 -9.18 -3.08
CA ILE A 445 -21.94 -9.05 -1.86
C ILE A 445 -21.50 -10.10 -0.81
N GLY A 446 -21.27 -9.66 0.42
CA GLY A 446 -20.77 -10.51 1.51
C GLY A 446 -19.26 -10.78 1.47
N VAL A 447 -18.53 -10.35 0.44
CA VAL A 447 -17.11 -10.70 0.25
C VAL A 447 -16.19 -9.62 0.81
N VAL A 448 -15.27 -10.03 1.69
CA VAL A 448 -14.28 -9.14 2.32
C VAL A 448 -13.36 -8.51 1.26
N ASN A 449 -13.01 -7.24 1.44
CA ASN A 449 -12.23 -6.40 0.52
C ASN A 449 -12.89 -6.10 -0.84
N GLN A 450 -14.15 -6.50 -1.06
CA GLN A 450 -14.92 -6.07 -2.22
C GLN A 450 -15.73 -4.81 -1.91
N TRP A 451 -15.93 -3.97 -2.93
CA TRP A 451 -16.64 -2.70 -2.81
C TRP A 451 -17.75 -2.61 -3.86
N LEU A 452 -18.86 -2.01 -3.45
CA LEU A 452 -20.03 -1.81 -4.29
C LEU A 452 -20.29 -0.32 -4.46
N ASN A 453 -20.59 0.09 -5.69
CA ASN A 453 -21.08 1.44 -5.96
C ASN A 453 -22.60 1.47 -5.73
N VAL A 454 -23.03 2.25 -4.75
CA VAL A 454 -24.40 2.22 -4.22
C VAL A 454 -24.96 3.62 -4.01
N LYS A 455 -26.29 3.70 -3.95
CA LYS A 455 -27.06 4.90 -3.62
C LYS A 455 -28.08 4.59 -2.53
N ASP A 456 -28.18 5.44 -1.51
CA ASP A 456 -29.20 5.31 -0.48
C ASP A 456 -30.56 5.91 -0.90
N ASP A 457 -31.60 5.68 -0.10
CA ASP A 457 -32.96 6.21 -0.34
C ASP A 457 -33.03 7.76 -0.24
N LEU A 458 -32.02 8.41 0.33
CA LEU A 458 -31.91 9.87 0.46
C LEU A 458 -31.18 10.51 -0.74
N GLY A 459 -30.61 9.70 -1.62
CA GLY A 459 -29.97 10.14 -2.85
C GLY A 459 -28.44 10.19 -2.81
N HIS A 460 -27.82 9.90 -1.65
CA HIS A 460 -26.36 9.90 -1.49
C HIS A 460 -25.75 8.71 -2.22
N SER A 461 -24.73 8.96 -3.05
CA SER A 461 -24.06 7.93 -3.85
C SER A 461 -22.58 7.81 -3.47
N GLY A 462 -22.05 6.59 -3.49
CA GLY A 462 -20.64 6.32 -3.19
C GLY A 462 -20.33 4.83 -3.08
N TYR A 463 -19.13 4.51 -2.61
CA TYR A 463 -18.63 3.15 -2.44
C TYR A 463 -18.82 2.65 -1.02
N SER A 464 -19.43 1.47 -0.88
CA SER A 464 -19.63 0.79 0.40
C SER A 464 -18.89 -0.57 0.43
N ALA A 465 -18.38 -0.96 1.60
CA ALA A 465 -17.78 -2.27 1.79
C ALA A 465 -18.83 -3.39 1.61
N ALA A 466 -18.56 -4.31 0.69
CA ALA A 466 -19.54 -5.27 0.22
C ALA A 466 -19.83 -6.39 1.24
N TRP A 467 -18.94 -6.61 2.22
CA TRP A 467 -19.12 -7.59 3.31
C TRP A 467 -20.03 -7.09 4.45
N PHE A 468 -20.54 -5.87 4.37
CA PHE A 468 -21.49 -5.31 5.34
C PHE A 468 -22.87 -5.02 4.73
N VAL A 469 -23.17 -5.60 3.57
CA VAL A 469 -24.47 -5.45 2.89
C VAL A 469 -25.01 -6.80 2.46
N GLU A 470 -26.33 -6.93 2.46
CA GLU A 470 -27.07 -8.16 2.19
C GLU A 470 -28.20 -7.90 1.17
N PRO A 471 -28.59 -8.86 0.31
CA PRO A 471 -29.69 -8.66 -0.63
C PRO A 471 -31.04 -8.57 0.09
N ILE A 472 -31.92 -7.67 -0.36
CA ILE A 472 -33.29 -7.61 0.17
C ILE A 472 -34.09 -8.78 -0.41
N THR A 473 -34.37 -9.80 0.41
CA THR A 473 -35.33 -10.86 0.07
C THR A 473 -36.74 -10.40 0.47
N THR A 474 -37.65 -10.32 -0.50
CA THR A 474 -39.07 -10.06 -0.23
C THR A 474 -39.64 -11.27 0.52
N PRO A 475 -40.22 -11.13 1.72
CA PRO A 475 -40.82 -12.27 2.42
C PRO A 475 -42.21 -12.55 1.85
N GLU A 476 -42.42 -13.78 1.36
CA GLU A 476 -43.78 -14.34 1.35
C GLU A 476 -44.25 -14.54 2.79
N THR A 477 -45.53 -14.20 2.98
CA THR A 477 -46.36 -14.23 4.18
C THR A 477 -46.21 -15.47 5.08
N GLY A 478 -46.17 -15.28 6.42
CA GLY A 478 -46.67 -16.31 7.34
C GLY A 478 -46.08 -16.39 8.76
N GLN A 479 -46.72 -15.68 9.70
CA GLN A 479 -47.01 -16.04 11.11
C GLN A 479 -45.90 -15.97 12.21
N PRO A 480 -46.25 -15.57 13.46
CA PRO A 480 -45.31 -15.12 14.48
C PRO A 480 -44.92 -16.22 15.45
N THR A 481 -43.70 -16.16 15.96
CA THR A 481 -43.34 -16.77 17.26
C THR A 481 -42.32 -15.89 17.95
N GLY A 482 -42.70 -15.33 19.11
CA GLY A 482 -41.77 -14.72 20.03
C GLY A 482 -40.79 -15.75 20.60
N GLY A 483 -39.60 -15.28 20.99
CA GLY A 483 -38.59 -16.09 21.63
C GLY A 483 -37.27 -15.32 21.71
N ASP A 484 -36.93 -14.89 22.92
CA ASP A 484 -35.71 -14.18 23.30
C ASP A 484 -34.43 -15.00 23.04
N SER A 485 -33.28 -14.32 22.94
CA SER A 485 -31.88 -14.81 22.82
C SER A 485 -31.30 -15.10 21.42
N SER A 486 -30.87 -14.05 20.71
CA SER A 486 -29.88 -14.18 19.63
C SER A 486 -28.47 -14.36 20.20
N LYS A 487 -28.01 -15.59 20.36
CA LYS A 487 -26.61 -15.87 20.74
C LYS A 487 -25.67 -15.50 19.58
N LEU A 488 -24.72 -14.61 19.83
CA LEU A 488 -23.68 -14.21 18.87
C LEU A 488 -22.71 -15.37 18.62
N THR A 489 -22.49 -15.74 17.37
CA THR A 489 -21.48 -16.73 16.96
C THR A 489 -20.29 -16.00 16.37
N ILE A 490 -19.08 -16.44 16.71
CA ILE A 490 -17.80 -15.93 16.21
C ILE A 490 -16.91 -17.10 15.79
N TYR A 491 -15.90 -16.86 14.97
CA TYR A 491 -14.99 -17.86 14.44
C TYR A 491 -13.55 -17.62 14.87
N VAL A 492 -12.80 -18.69 15.12
CA VAL A 492 -11.35 -18.60 15.34
C VAL A 492 -10.67 -18.10 14.07
N SER A 493 -9.90 -17.02 14.19
CA SER A 493 -9.15 -16.41 13.08
C SER A 493 -8.19 -17.41 12.43
N THR A 494 -8.01 -17.34 11.12
CA THR A 494 -7.00 -18.13 10.39
C THR A 494 -5.57 -17.75 10.76
N THR A 495 -5.36 -16.59 11.39
CA THR A 495 -4.03 -16.10 11.82
C THR A 495 -3.37 -16.94 12.93
N VAL A 496 -4.12 -17.80 13.62
CA VAL A 496 -3.56 -18.70 14.66
C VAL A 496 -2.77 -19.88 14.07
N GLY A 497 -2.85 -20.11 12.76
CA GLY A 497 -2.13 -21.17 12.06
C GLY A 497 -2.36 -22.57 12.65
N SER A 498 -1.35 -23.45 12.53
CA SER A 498 -1.39 -24.81 13.05
C SER A 498 -1.30 -24.92 14.58
N VAL A 499 -0.97 -23.81 15.26
CA VAL A 499 -0.84 -23.76 16.73
C VAL A 499 -2.21 -23.68 17.41
N GLY A 500 -3.21 -23.12 16.73
CA GLY A 500 -4.58 -23.02 17.22
C GLY A 500 -4.78 -22.02 18.38
N LEU A 501 -6.03 -21.59 18.58
CA LEU A 501 -6.41 -20.68 19.66
C LEU A 501 -6.60 -21.44 20.97
N ARG A 502 -6.06 -20.92 22.08
CA ARG A 502 -6.22 -21.54 23.41
C ARG A 502 -7.49 -21.04 24.09
N LEU A 503 -8.41 -21.96 24.35
CA LEU A 503 -9.55 -21.76 25.25
C LEU A 503 -9.05 -21.93 26.68
N ARG A 504 -9.28 -20.94 27.54
CA ARG A 504 -8.68 -20.86 28.88
C ARG A 504 -9.72 -20.78 29.98
N SER A 505 -9.33 -21.14 31.20
CA SER A 505 -10.20 -21.10 32.39
C SER A 505 -10.45 -19.69 32.93
N ALA A 506 -9.59 -18.71 32.60
CA ALA A 506 -9.76 -17.30 32.96
C ALA A 506 -9.27 -16.37 31.82
N PRO A 507 -9.68 -15.09 31.78
CA PRO A 507 -9.31 -14.14 30.72
C PRO A 507 -7.88 -13.61 30.87
N ASN A 508 -6.89 -14.50 30.89
CA ASN A 508 -5.47 -14.16 30.94
C ASN A 508 -4.60 -15.31 30.39
N THR A 509 -3.35 -15.01 30.04
CA THR A 509 -2.42 -15.98 29.42
C THR A 509 -1.77 -16.95 30.41
N SER A 510 -1.86 -16.71 31.72
CA SER A 510 -1.29 -17.56 32.77
C SER A 510 -2.25 -18.66 33.26
N SER A 511 -3.54 -18.55 32.96
CA SER A 511 -4.56 -19.53 33.35
C SER A 511 -4.46 -20.85 32.58
N SER A 512 -5.03 -21.91 33.14
CA SER A 512 -4.99 -23.26 32.55
C SER A 512 -5.67 -23.30 31.17
N ILE A 513 -5.05 -24.03 30.24
CA ILE A 513 -5.57 -24.25 28.90
C ILE A 513 -6.60 -25.39 28.97
N LEU A 514 -7.86 -25.08 28.66
CA LEU A 514 -8.96 -26.03 28.65
C LEU A 514 -9.05 -26.80 27.32
N ARG A 515 -8.70 -26.15 26.22
CA ARG A 515 -8.72 -26.71 24.85
C ARG A 515 -7.84 -25.89 23.90
N THR A 516 -7.44 -26.52 22.80
CA THR A 516 -6.88 -25.85 21.63
C THR A 516 -7.87 -25.97 20.47
N LEU A 517 -8.24 -24.83 19.91
CA LEU A 517 -9.26 -24.66 18.88
C LEU A 517 -8.55 -24.39 17.54
N SER A 518 -8.94 -25.11 16.50
CA SER A 518 -8.39 -24.93 15.15
C SER A 518 -8.93 -23.64 14.52
N ALA A 519 -8.24 -23.12 13.50
CA ALA A 519 -8.78 -22.03 12.68
C ALA A 519 -10.20 -22.35 12.18
N GLN A 520 -11.04 -21.32 12.07
CA GLN A 520 -12.44 -21.39 11.66
C GLN A 520 -13.37 -22.19 12.58
N THR A 521 -12.91 -22.62 13.76
CA THR A 521 -13.82 -23.25 14.75
C THR A 521 -14.90 -22.24 15.16
N PRO A 522 -16.20 -22.58 15.06
CA PRO A 522 -17.29 -21.70 15.49
C PRO A 522 -17.40 -21.73 17.02
N LEU A 523 -17.63 -20.56 17.60
CA LEU A 523 -17.73 -20.33 19.04
C LEU A 523 -18.98 -19.52 19.34
N VAL A 524 -19.75 -19.96 20.31
CA VAL A 524 -20.94 -19.24 20.77
C VAL A 524 -20.54 -18.31 21.91
N VAL A 525 -20.75 -17.01 21.75
CA VAL A 525 -20.48 -16.02 22.79
C VAL A 525 -21.51 -16.17 23.91
N LEU A 526 -21.01 -16.23 25.15
CA LEU A 526 -21.81 -16.45 26.36
C LEU A 526 -22.10 -15.17 27.15
N GLU A 527 -21.52 -14.05 26.74
CA GLU A 527 -21.76 -12.72 27.31
C GLU A 527 -22.68 -11.88 26.40
N PRO A 528 -23.33 -10.82 26.93
CA PRO A 528 -24.25 -10.00 26.14
C PRO A 528 -23.61 -9.47 24.84
N VAL A 529 -24.36 -9.51 23.74
CA VAL A 529 -23.87 -9.10 22.41
C VAL A 529 -23.31 -7.67 22.43
N ALA A 530 -23.97 -6.77 23.17
CA ALA A 530 -23.54 -5.38 23.32
C ALA A 530 -22.17 -5.22 24.01
N THR A 531 -21.81 -6.15 24.91
CA THR A 531 -20.51 -6.13 25.60
C THR A 531 -19.44 -6.94 24.87
N ALA A 532 -19.85 -7.96 24.11
CA ALA A 532 -18.96 -8.84 23.37
C ALA A 532 -18.48 -8.24 22.04
N SER A 533 -19.38 -7.65 21.27
CA SER A 533 -19.09 -7.17 19.91
C SER A 533 -17.92 -6.19 19.84
N PRO A 534 -17.78 -5.22 20.78
CA PRO A 534 -16.64 -4.28 20.78
C PRO A 534 -15.29 -4.94 21.09
N LYS A 535 -15.27 -6.17 21.61
CA LYS A 535 -14.04 -6.88 21.98
C LYS A 535 -13.44 -7.68 20.81
N ILE A 536 -14.26 -8.08 19.84
CA ILE A 536 -13.84 -8.94 18.72
C ILE A 536 -12.75 -8.24 17.91
N GLY A 537 -11.63 -8.94 17.69
CA GLY A 537 -10.46 -8.41 16.99
C GLY A 537 -9.57 -7.47 17.83
N VAL A 538 -9.94 -7.15 19.08
CA VAL A 538 -9.23 -6.15 19.90
C VAL A 538 -8.14 -6.79 20.76
N PHE A 539 -6.93 -6.24 20.69
CA PHE A 539 -5.78 -6.70 21.48
C PHE A 539 -6.03 -6.56 22.98
N ASN A 540 -5.60 -7.56 23.75
CA ASN A 540 -5.76 -7.65 25.20
C ASN A 540 -7.21 -7.73 25.72
N GLN A 541 -8.20 -7.90 24.84
CA GLN A 541 -9.58 -8.20 25.23
C GLN A 541 -9.84 -9.72 25.21
N TRP A 542 -10.80 -10.16 26.01
CA TRP A 542 -11.15 -11.57 26.17
C TRP A 542 -12.65 -11.77 26.02
N LEU A 543 -13.02 -12.86 25.35
CA LEU A 543 -14.41 -13.24 25.12
C LEU A 543 -14.75 -14.53 25.85
N ASN A 544 -15.85 -14.51 26.60
CA ASN A 544 -16.42 -15.71 27.19
C ASN A 544 -17.25 -16.45 26.14
N VAL A 545 -16.87 -17.69 25.83
CA VAL A 545 -17.39 -18.46 24.71
C VAL A 545 -17.61 -19.92 25.07
N SER A 546 -18.46 -20.60 24.30
CA SER A 546 -18.65 -22.05 24.29
C SER A 546 -18.19 -22.62 22.95
N ALA A 547 -17.34 -23.65 23.01
CA ALA A 547 -16.92 -24.41 21.84
C ALA A 547 -18.01 -25.42 21.38
N PRO A 548 -17.91 -25.99 20.17
CA PRO A 548 -18.94 -26.90 19.63
C PRO A 548 -19.17 -28.17 20.46
N ASP A 549 -18.18 -28.57 21.26
CA ASP A 549 -18.27 -29.69 22.21
C ASP A 549 -18.94 -29.31 23.54
N GLY A 550 -19.44 -28.08 23.67
CA GLY A 550 -20.09 -27.53 24.85
C GLY A 550 -19.12 -26.98 25.90
N LYS A 551 -17.80 -27.08 25.71
CA LYS A 551 -16.83 -26.60 26.70
C LYS A 551 -16.76 -25.07 26.70
N ALA A 552 -17.06 -24.46 27.84
CA ALA A 552 -17.02 -23.01 28.03
C ALA A 552 -15.68 -22.51 28.60
N GLY A 553 -15.27 -21.32 28.20
CA GLY A 553 -14.05 -20.67 28.68
C GLY A 553 -13.78 -19.34 27.98
N TYR A 554 -12.59 -18.80 28.18
CA TYR A 554 -12.18 -17.51 27.62
C TYR A 554 -11.22 -17.68 26.45
N VAL A 555 -11.44 -16.93 25.38
CA VAL A 555 -10.52 -16.81 24.25
C VAL A 555 -10.02 -15.38 24.10
N ALA A 556 -8.80 -15.23 23.62
CA ALA A 556 -8.22 -13.95 23.26
C ALA A 556 -8.99 -13.35 22.07
N ALA A 557 -9.59 -12.18 22.28
CA ALA A 557 -10.55 -11.61 21.33
C ALA A 557 -9.89 -11.14 20.02
N TRP A 558 -8.59 -10.86 20.02
CA TRP A 558 -7.80 -10.52 18.82
C TRP A 558 -7.47 -11.72 17.91
N TYR A 559 -7.89 -12.93 18.28
CA TYR A 559 -7.76 -14.13 17.47
C TYR A 559 -9.12 -14.72 17.06
N VAL A 560 -10.19 -13.94 17.14
CA VAL A 560 -11.53 -14.32 16.69
C VAL A 560 -12.16 -13.22 15.83
N VAL A 561 -13.03 -13.62 14.92
CA VAL A 561 -13.74 -12.75 13.96
C VAL A 561 -15.23 -13.09 14.00
N ALA A 562 -16.10 -12.11 13.70
CA ALA A 562 -17.55 -12.33 13.67
C ALA A 562 -17.97 -13.14 12.45
#